data_AF-A1ZPN6-F1
#
_entry.id   AF-A1ZPN6-F1
#
_cell.length_a   1.000
_cell.length_b   1.000
_cell.length_c   1.000
_cell.angle_alpha   90.00
_cell.angle_beta   90.00
_cell.angle_gamma   90.00
#
_symmetry.space_group_name_H-M   'P 1'
#
loop_
_entity.id
_entity.type
_entity.pdbx_description
1 polymer ?
#
loop_
_entity_poly.entity_id
_entity_poly.type
_entity_poly.pdbx_seq_one_letter_code
_entity_poly.pdbx_strand_id
1 'polypeptide(L)'
;MALTHLATKCGISTNQLQQLLKGKVSASISSKLGVSANALQAFINGQGSPALANKLGMSSIALKELRQTLDKQGAVGLLIGLLTPFTAATP
;
A
#
# COMPACT_ATOMS: atom_id res chain seq x y z
N MET A 1 14.64 0.85 14.50
CA MET A 1 15.09 -0.49 14.08
C MET A 1 14.04 -1.23 13.23
N ALA A 2 12.76 -1.26 13.61
CA ALA A 2 11.71 -1.95 12.82
C ALA A 2 11.44 -1.39 11.42
N LEU A 3 11.36 -0.06 11.26
CA LEU A 3 11.07 0.59 9.96
C LEU A 3 12.15 0.33 8.91
N THR A 4 13.42 0.25 9.31
CA THR A 4 14.52 -0.03 8.39
C THR A 4 14.40 -1.44 7.84
N HIS A 5 14.08 -2.41 8.69
CA HIS A 5 13.88 -3.79 8.25
C HIS A 5 12.68 -3.94 7.32
N LEU A 6 11.58 -3.24 7.61
CA LEU A 6 10.37 -3.20 6.79
C LEU A 6 10.62 -2.54 5.43
N ALA A 7 11.33 -1.41 5.42
CA ALA A 7 11.73 -0.72 4.20
C ALA A 7 12.60 -1.62 3.31
N THR A 8 13.60 -2.29 3.89
CA THR A 8 14.45 -3.26 3.20
C THR A 8 13.65 -4.44 2.65
N LYS A 9 12.70 -5.00 3.43
CA LYS A 9 11.81 -6.08 2.99
C LYS A 9 10.89 -5.65 1.84
N CYS A 10 10.35 -4.43 1.88
CA CYS A 10 9.56 -3.86 0.79
C CYS A 10 10.42 -3.43 -0.41
N GLY A 11 11.75 -3.42 -0.30
CA GLY A 11 12.66 -2.91 -1.33
C GLY A 11 12.48 -1.41 -1.60
N ILE A 12 12.17 -0.63 -0.57
CA ILE A 12 12.02 0.83 -0.61
C ILE A 12 12.91 1.48 0.46
N SER A 13 13.20 2.77 0.33
CA SER A 13 13.96 3.49 1.37
C SER A 13 13.10 3.75 2.62
N THR A 14 13.74 3.84 3.79
CA THR A 14 13.10 4.22 5.05
C THR A 14 12.31 5.53 4.94
N ASN A 15 12.81 6.51 4.20
CA ASN A 15 12.11 7.77 3.96
C ASN A 15 10.79 7.56 3.18
N GLN A 16 10.78 6.65 2.20
CA GLN A 16 9.57 6.30 1.43
C GLN A 16 8.55 5.59 2.31
N LEU A 17 9.00 4.66 3.16
CA LEU A 17 8.15 3.98 4.13
C LEU A 17 7.54 4.98 5.13
N GLN A 18 8.33 5.94 5.62
CA GLN A 18 7.87 6.97 6.53
C GLN A 18 6.88 7.94 5.87
N GLN A 19 7.06 8.25 4.59
CA GLN A 19 6.06 8.98 3.79
C GLN A 19 4.77 8.18 3.68
N LEU A 20 4.85 6.87 3.41
CA LEU A 20 3.69 5.99 3.29
C LEU A 20 2.93 5.88 4.62
N LEU A 21 3.63 5.80 5.75
CA LEU A 21 3.04 5.84 7.10
C LEU A 21 2.33 7.16 7.40
N LYS A 22 2.78 8.25 6.79
CA LYS A 22 2.09 9.56 6.82
C LYS A 22 0.98 9.67 5.77
N GLY A 23 0.71 8.59 5.03
CA GLY A 23 -0.30 8.52 3.99
C GLY A 23 0.10 9.14 2.65
N LYS A 24 1.40 9.35 2.41
CA LYS A 24 1.94 9.85 1.15
C LYS A 24 2.58 8.72 0.36
N VAL A 25 2.07 8.49 -0.84
CA VAL A 25 2.62 7.51 -1.77
C VAL A 25 3.66 8.19 -2.63
N SER A 26 4.78 7.52 -2.85
CA SER A 26 5.85 8.01 -3.70
C SER A 26 5.99 7.14 -4.95
N ALA A 27 6.58 7.70 -6.01
CA ALA A 27 6.70 7.08 -7.33
C ALA A 27 7.31 5.66 -7.29
N SER A 28 8.30 5.44 -6.42
CA SER A 28 8.92 4.11 -6.26
C SER A 28 7.94 3.05 -5.74
N ILE A 29 7.01 3.44 -4.86
CA ILE A 29 6.00 2.54 -4.30
C ILE A 29 4.98 2.16 -5.38
N SER A 30 4.54 3.13 -6.18
CA SER A 30 3.67 2.87 -7.34
C SER A 30 4.31 1.94 -8.35
N SER A 31 5.58 2.15 -8.68
CA SER A 31 6.30 1.28 -9.62
C SER A 31 6.48 -0.14 -9.06
N LYS A 32 6.73 -0.29 -7.76
CA LYS A 32 6.84 -1.61 -7.10
C LYS A 32 5.52 -2.37 -7.09
N LEU A 33 4.42 -1.68 -6.78
CA LEU A 33 3.09 -2.28 -6.75
C LEU A 33 2.49 -2.46 -8.16
N GLY A 34 3.05 -1.78 -9.17
CA GLY A 34 2.48 -1.72 -10.52
C GLY A 34 1.13 -1.01 -10.56
N VAL A 35 0.93 -0.01 -9.69
CA VAL A 35 -0.30 0.78 -9.57
C VAL A 35 0.03 2.26 -9.55
N SER A 36 -0.75 3.09 -10.21
CA SER A 36 -0.51 4.55 -10.25
C SER A 36 -0.47 5.16 -8.85
N ALA A 37 0.48 6.09 -8.61
CA ALA A 37 0.60 6.81 -7.34
C ALA A 37 -0.71 7.53 -6.95
N ASN A 38 -1.39 8.12 -7.93
CA ASN A 38 -2.71 8.74 -7.74
C ASN A 38 -3.76 7.76 -7.20
N ALA A 39 -3.75 6.52 -7.68
CA ALA A 39 -4.71 5.52 -7.25
C ALA A 39 -4.45 5.06 -5.81
N LEU A 40 -3.18 4.83 -5.49
CA LEU A 40 -2.72 4.53 -4.13
C LEU A 40 -3.05 5.67 -3.16
N GLN A 41 -2.84 6.92 -3.59
CA GLN A 41 -3.09 8.09 -2.77
C GLN A 41 -4.59 8.36 -2.60
N ALA A 42 -5.39 8.12 -3.64
CA ALA A 42 -6.85 8.13 -3.56
C ALA A 42 -7.35 7.13 -2.51
N PHE A 43 -6.83 5.89 -2.52
CA PHE A 43 -7.20 4.87 -1.53
C PHE A 43 -6.84 5.25 -0.09
N ILE A 44 -5.64 5.81 0.14
CA ILE A 44 -5.28 6.31 1.47
C ILE A 44 -6.19 7.48 1.89
N ASN A 45 -6.54 8.37 0.96
CA ASN A 45 -7.48 9.47 1.19
C ASN A 45 -8.95 9.02 1.35
N GLY A 46 -9.25 7.72 1.25
CA GLY A 46 -10.61 7.19 1.42
C GLY A 46 -11.46 7.25 0.14
N GLN A 47 -10.85 7.57 -0.99
CA GLN A 47 -11.48 7.48 -2.30
C GLN A 47 -11.28 6.07 -2.85
N GLY A 48 -12.37 5.42 -3.26
CA GLY A 48 -12.28 4.13 -3.94
C GLY A 48 -11.57 4.32 -5.28
N SER A 49 -10.38 3.74 -5.43
CA SER A 49 -9.63 3.86 -6.68
C SER A 49 -9.85 2.63 -7.55
N PRO A 50 -10.45 2.78 -8.76
CA PRO A 50 -10.78 1.64 -9.62
C PRO A 50 -9.53 0.88 -10.08
N ALA A 51 -8.39 1.57 -10.24
CA ALA A 51 -7.13 0.94 -10.61
C ALA A 51 -6.59 0.00 -9.51
N LEU A 52 -6.75 0.38 -8.23
CA LEU A 52 -6.39 -0.50 -7.11
C LEU A 52 -7.38 -1.64 -6.96
N ALA A 53 -8.67 -1.35 -7.06
CA ALA A 53 -9.73 -2.34 -6.99
C ALA A 53 -9.51 -3.44 -8.04
N ASN A 54 -9.24 -3.05 -9.28
CA ASN A 54 -8.92 -3.97 -10.37
C ASN A 54 -7.66 -4.80 -10.10
N LYS A 55 -6.62 -4.20 -9.52
CA LYS A 55 -5.38 -4.91 -9.16
C LYS A 55 -5.53 -5.90 -8.00
N LEU A 56 -6.42 -5.59 -7.07
CA LEU A 56 -6.78 -6.45 -5.95
C LEU A 56 -7.88 -7.47 -6.32
N GLY A 57 -8.40 -7.43 -7.56
CA GLY A 57 -9.48 -8.31 -8.01
C GLY A 57 -10.81 -8.06 -7.29
N MET A 58 -11.01 -6.86 -6.76
CA MET A 58 -12.19 -6.49 -5.97
C MET A 58 -12.90 -5.27 -6.57
N SER A 59 -14.17 -5.09 -6.22
CA SER A 59 -14.95 -3.94 -6.67
C SER A 59 -14.54 -2.66 -5.92
N SER A 60 -14.61 -1.52 -6.60
CA SER A 60 -14.36 -0.19 -6.00
C SER A 60 -15.21 0.08 -4.76
N ILE A 61 -16.41 -0.52 -4.71
CA ILE A 61 -17.32 -0.44 -3.55
C ILE A 61 -16.75 -1.23 -2.38
N ALA A 62 -16.39 -2.49 -2.59
CA ALA A 62 -15.77 -3.34 -1.57
C ALA A 62 -14.44 -2.74 -1.07
N LEU A 63 -13.63 -2.16 -1.96
CA LEU A 63 -12.40 -1.45 -1.60
C LEU A 63 -12.68 -0.25 -0.67
N LYS A 64 -13.74 0.49 -0.95
CA LYS A 64 -14.16 1.65 -0.13
C LYS A 64 -14.70 1.22 1.23
N GLU A 65 -15.50 0.15 1.29
CA GLU A 65 -16.01 -0.42 2.54
C GLU A 65 -14.88 -0.97 3.40
N LEU A 66 -13.98 -1.77 2.80
CA LEU A 66 -12.79 -2.29 3.46
C LEU A 66 -11.93 -1.15 4.00
N ARG A 67 -11.81 -0.05 3.24
CA ARG A 67 -11.12 1.16 3.67
C ARG A 67 -11.82 1.87 4.83
N GLN A 68 -13.15 1.97 4.83
CA GLN A 68 -13.91 2.55 5.94
C GLN A 68 -13.74 1.72 7.21
N THR A 69 -13.72 0.40 7.10
CA THR A 69 -13.52 -0.52 8.22
C THR A 69 -12.09 -0.47 8.78
N LEU A 70 -11.08 -0.32 7.92
CA LEU A 70 -9.66 -0.39 8.30
C LEU A 70 -9.04 0.95 8.73
N ASP A 71 -9.73 2.08 8.51
CA ASP A 71 -9.21 3.43 8.71
C ASP A 71 -7.90 3.73 7.91
N LYS A 72 -7.37 4.97 7.97
CA LYS A 72 -6.18 5.41 7.22
C LYS A 72 -5.00 4.49 7.49
N GLN A 73 -4.87 4.06 8.73
CA GLN A 73 -3.74 3.21 9.14
C GLN A 73 -3.83 1.80 8.57
N GLY A 74 -5.02 1.18 8.53
CA GLY A 74 -5.15 -0.16 7.97
C GLY A 74 -4.98 -0.17 6.46
N ALA A 75 -5.37 0.89 5.74
CA ALA A 75 -5.09 1.04 4.32
C ALA A 75 -3.59 1.11 4.02
N VAL A 76 -2.85 1.89 4.81
CA VAL A 76 -1.40 1.97 4.73
C VAL A 76 -0.76 0.61 5.06
N GLY A 77 -1.25 -0.07 6.11
CA GLY A 77 -0.81 -1.41 6.46
C GLY A 77 -1.01 -2.43 5.33
N LEU A 78 -2.13 -2.34 4.61
CA LEU A 78 -2.44 -3.22 3.49
C LEU A 78 -1.51 -2.96 2.29
N LEU A 79 -1.20 -1.69 2.01
CA LEU A 79 -0.19 -1.32 1.00
C LEU A 79 1.21 -1.80 1.38
N ILE A 80 1.57 -1.72 2.66
CA ILE A 80 2.82 -2.28 3.17
C ILE A 80 2.84 -3.79 2.98
N GLY A 81 1.74 -4.48 3.30
CA GLY A 81 1.60 -5.94 3.11
C GLY A 81 1.71 -6.37 1.65
N LEU A 82 1.15 -5.59 0.72
CA LEU A 82 1.30 -5.82 -0.72
C LEU A 82 2.73 -5.55 -1.22
N LEU A 83 3.42 -4.57 -0.62
CA LEU A 83 4.82 -4.25 -0.93
C LEU A 83 5.80 -5.27 -0.39
N THR A 84 5.51 -5.87 0.77
CA THR A 84 6.32 -6.98 1.27
C THR A 84 6.09 -8.17 0.35
N PRO A 85 7.11 -8.64 -0.38
CA PRO A 85 6.96 -9.89 -1.11
C PRO A 85 6.58 -10.95 -0.07
N PHE A 86 5.49 -11.68 -0.32
CA PHE A 86 5.21 -12.92 0.35
C PHE A 86 6.31 -13.90 -0.05
N THR A 87 7.50 -13.72 0.52
CA THR A 87 8.52 -14.74 0.55
C THR A 87 7.94 -15.78 1.49
N ALA A 88 7.25 -16.77 0.91
CA ALA A 88 7.15 -18.07 1.55
C ALA A 88 8.55 -18.38 2.04
N ALA A 89 8.71 -18.51 3.35
CA ALA A 89 9.94 -19.03 3.91
C ALA A 89 10.13 -20.39 3.23
N THR A 90 11.05 -20.45 2.26
CA THR A 90 11.60 -21.72 1.84
C THR A 90 12.28 -22.31 3.07
N PRO A 91 11.92 -23.54 3.46
CA PRO A 91 12.36 -24.17 4.71
C PRO A 91 13.88 -24.31 4.81
#